data_AF-A0A1Q7QJB1-F1
#
_entry.id   AF-A0A1Q7QJB1-F1
#
_cell.length_a   1.000
_cell.length_b   1.000
_cell.length_c   1.000
_cell.angle_alpha   90.00
_cell.angle_beta   90.00
_cell.angle_gamma   90.00
#
_symmetry.space_group_name_H-M   'P 1'
#
loop_
_entity.id
_entity.type
_entity.pdbx_description
1 polymer ?
#
loop_
_entity_poly.entity_id
_entity_poly.type
_entity_poly.pdbx_seq_one_letter_code
_entity_poly.pdbx_strand_id
1 'polypeptide(L)' 'MQSNPIIGSIFMYGAIFAIFYFILIRPQATQRKKHDEMVRNLKKGDEIVTNGGLVGEVLFIKEKSGDDKAGGMEDRVTI' A
#
# COMPACT_ATOMS: atom_id res chain seq x y z
N MET A 1 -51.64 -0.77 6.58
CA MET A 1 -50.18 -0.79 6.29
C MET A 1 -49.50 0.16 7.24
N GLN A 2 -48.97 -0.36 8.35
CA GLN A 2 -48.23 0.43 9.33
C GLN A 2 -46.78 0.48 8.83
N SER A 3 -46.34 1.64 8.34
CA SER A 3 -44.94 1.84 7.96
C SER A 3 -44.09 1.79 9.23
N ASN A 4 -43.24 0.77 9.36
CA ASN A 4 -42.34 0.66 10.50
C ASN A 4 -41.24 1.73 10.39
N PRO A 5 -41.20 2.73 11.28
CA PRO A 5 -40.26 3.85 11.20
C PRO A 5 -38.79 3.39 11.32
N ILE A 6 -38.56 2.21 11.90
CA ILE A 6 -37.24 1.59 12.09
C ILE A 6 -36.55 1.30 10.74
N ILE A 7 -37.29 0.90 9.70
CA ILE A 7 -36.71 0.62 8.36
C ILE A 7 -36.21 1.90 7.71
N GLY A 8 -36.92 3.02 7.87
CA GLY A 8 -36.49 4.33 7.37
C GLY A 8 -35.24 4.84 8.07
N SER A 9 -35.14 4.67 9.39
CA SER A 9 -33.96 5.07 10.16
C SER A 9 -32.72 4.25 9.82
N ILE A 10 -32.84 2.92 9.69
CA ILE A 10 -31.72 2.04 9.32
C ILE A 10 -31.21 2.39 7.91
N PHE A 11 -32.11 2.67 6.98
CA PHE A 11 -31.73 3.09 5.62
C PHE A 11 -30.93 4.39 5.63
N MET A 12 -31.35 5.37 6.43
CA MET A 12 -30.67 6.67 6.55
C MET A 12 -29.27 6.54 7.15
N TYR A 13 -29.11 5.78 8.25
CA TYR A 13 -27.78 5.54 8.83
C TYR A 13 -26.89 4.70 7.92
N GLY A 14 -27.44 3.68 7.25
CA GLY A 14 -26.71 2.84 6.29
C GLY A 14 -26.16 3.63 5.11
N ALA A 15 -26.93 4.59 4.57
CA ALA A 15 -26.47 5.47 3.49
C ALA A 15 -25.28 6.34 3.92
N ILE A 16 -25.29 6.87 5.14
CA ILE A 16 -24.18 7.67 5.68
C ILE A 16 -22.91 6.81 5.78
N PHE A 17 -23.01 5.60 6.37
CA PHE A 17 -21.86 4.69 6.45
C PHE A 17 -21.33 4.27 5.08
N ALA A 18 -22.21 4.04 4.11
CA ALA A 18 -21.81 3.70 2.74
C ALA A 18 -21.00 4.84 2.08
N ILE A 19 -21.40 6.10 2.27
CA ILE A 19 -20.68 7.27 1.77
C ILE A 19 -19.29 7.37 2.40
N PHE A 20 -19.20 7.30 3.74
CA PHE A 20 -17.91 7.37 4.44
C PHE A 20 -16.98 6.19 4.08
N TYR A 21 -17.52 4.98 3.92
CA TYR A 21 -16.78 3.80 3.48
C TYR A 21 -16.18 3.98 2.07
N PHE A 22 -16.99 4.50 1.14
CA PHE A 22 -16.55 4.72 -0.24
C PHE A 22 -15.47 5.82 -0.35
N ILE A 23 -15.58 6.87 0.47
CA ILE A 23 -14.60 7.95 0.53
C ILE A 23 -13.26 7.46 1.07
N LEU A 24 -13.20 6.50 1.99
CA LEU A 24 -11.93 6.06 2.61
C LEU A 24 -11.21 4.93 1.83
N ILE A 25 -11.96 4.05 1.17
CA ILE A 25 -11.38 2.94 0.38
C ILE A 25 -10.84 3.36 -0.97
N ARG A 26 -11.52 4.30 -1.66
CA ARG A 26 -11.06 4.82 -2.94
C ARG A 26 -9.68 5.53 -2.89
N PRO A 27 -9.34 6.35 -1.88
CA PRO A 27 -8.09 7.11 -1.87
C PRO A 27 -6.85 6.28 -1.47
N GLN A 28 -7.03 5.14 -0.80
CA GLN A 28 -5.89 4.42 -0.21
C GLN A 28 -5.02 3.70 -1.25
N ALA A 29 -5.63 3.22 -2.33
CA ALA A 29 -4.92 2.53 -3.40
C ALA A 29 -4.00 3.47 -4.20
N THR A 30 -4.37 4.75 -4.33
CA THR A 30 -3.62 5.73 -5.14
C THR A 30 -2.30 6.11 -4.48
N GLN A 31 -2.24 6.22 -3.15
CA GLN A 31 -1.01 6.58 -2.43
C GLN A 31 0.02 5.45 -2.47
N ARG A 32 -0.43 4.19 -2.33
CA ARG A 32 0.45 3.02 -2.44
C ARG A 32 1.04 2.90 -3.85
N LYS A 33 0.19 3.04 -4.88
CA LYS A 33 0.64 3.03 -6.28
C LYS A 33 1.66 4.12 -6.59
N LYS A 34 1.44 5.34 -6.09
CA LYS A 34 2.37 6.47 -6.29
C LYS A 34 3.71 6.25 -5.60
N HIS A 35 3.71 5.64 -4.41
CA HIS A 35 4.94 5.29 -3.71
C HIS A 35 5.70 4.17 -4.42
N ASP A 36 4.99 3.11 -4.83
CA ASP A 36 5.58 2.01 -5.60
C ASP A 36 6.15 2.49 -6.94
N GLU A 37 5.46 3.40 -7.62
CA GLU A 37 5.92 4.01 -8.88
C GLU A 37 7.13 4.92 -8.67
N MET A 38 7.17 5.69 -7.58
CA MET A 38 8.34 6.50 -7.21
C MET A 38 9.56 5.60 -6.99
N VAL A 39 9.41 4.49 -6.28
CA VAL A 39 10.51 3.54 -6.01
C VAL A 39 10.93 2.80 -7.29
N ARG A 40 9.99 2.45 -8.17
CA ARG A 40 10.28 1.78 -9.46
C ARG A 40 11.00 2.67 -10.47
N ASN A 41 10.74 3.97 -10.42
CA ASN A 41 11.36 4.92 -11.33
C ASN A 41 12.76 5.39 -10.87
N LEU A 42 13.18 5.05 -9.64
CA LEU A 42 14.54 5.31 -9.19
C LEU A 42 15.55 4.49 -9.99
N LYS A 43 16.55 5.16 -10.53
CA LYS A 43 17.68 4.57 -11.26
C LYS A 43 18.98 4.80 -10.51
N LYS A 44 20.00 4.00 -10.85
CA LYS A 44 21.36 4.25 -10.36
C LYS A 44 21.84 5.60 -10.90
N GLY A 45 22.36 6.45 -10.03
CA GLY A 45 22.78 7.81 -10.35
C GLY A 45 21.72 8.89 -10.08
N ASP A 46 20.50 8.52 -9.63
CA ASP A 46 19.49 9.51 -9.28
C ASP A 46 19.79 10.16 -7.92
N GLU A 47 19.63 11.47 -7.85
CA GLU A 47 19.70 12.24 -6.60
C GLU A 47 18.36 12.12 -5.86
N ILE A 48 18.41 11.62 -4.62
CA ILE A 48 17.23 11.39 -3.78
C ILE A 48 17.30 12.20 -2.50
N VAL A 49 16.13 12.65 -2.05
CA VAL A 49 15.96 13.26 -0.73
C VAL A 49 15.14 12.32 0.13
N THR A 50 15.74 11.87 1.23
CA THR A 50 15.04 11.01 2.20
C THR A 50 14.07 11.83 3.05
N ASN A 51 13.11 11.15 3.70
CA ASN A 51 12.14 11.81 4.61
C ASN A 51 12.79 12.58 5.78
N GLY A 52 14.09 12.34 6.07
CA GLY A 52 14.87 13.06 7.07
C GLY A 52 15.64 14.27 6.53
N GLY A 53 15.47 14.63 5.25
CA GLY A 53 16.16 15.77 4.62
C GLY A 53 17.60 15.47 4.16
N LEU A 54 18.05 14.21 4.22
CA LEU A 54 19.36 13.81 3.68
C LEU A 54 19.28 13.71 2.16
N VAL A 55 20.21 14.39 1.49
CA VAL A 55 20.41 14.37 0.03
C VAL A 55 21.53 13.39 -0.29
N GLY A 56 21.32 12.49 -1.25
CA GLY A 56 22.33 11.51 -1.67
C GLY A 56 22.04 10.89 -3.03
N GLU A 57 23.05 10.26 -3.62
CA GLU A 57 22.96 9.61 -4.93
C GLU A 57 22.77 8.08 -4.81
N VAL A 58 21.93 7.50 -5.66
CA VAL A 58 21.67 6.06 -5.68
C VAL A 58 22.81 5.29 -6.36
N LEU A 59 23.73 4.71 -5.57
CA LEU A 59 24.86 3.93 -6.12
C LEU A 59 24.47 2.50 -6.56
N PHE A 60 23.53 1.87 -5.85
CA PHE A 60 23.10 0.49 -6.13
C PHE A 60 21.64 0.27 -5.71
N ILE A 61 20.83 -0.34 -6.58
CA ILE A 61 19.44 -0.72 -6.32
C ILE A 61 19.38 -2.24 -6.22
N LYS A 62 18.92 -2.76 -5.08
CA LYS A 62 18.57 -4.18 -4.93
C LYS A 62 17.09 -4.33 -5.26
N GLU A 63 16.78 -4.97 -6.37
CA GLU A 63 15.39 -5.25 -6.72
C GLU A 63 14.77 -6.17 -5.68
N LYS A 64 13.69 -5.70 -5.04
CA LYS A 64 12.86 -6.54 -4.18
C LYS A 64 11.62 -6.98 -4.96
N SER A 65 11.86 -7.71 -6.04
CA SER A 65 10.83 -8.51 -6.68
C SER A 65 10.55 -9.68 -5.74
N GLY A 66 9.33 -9.72 -5.19
CA GLY A 66 8.94 -10.69 -4.17
C GLY A 66 8.89 -12.12 -4.67
N ASP A 67 10.04 -12.78 -4.74
CA ASP A 67 10.15 -14.21 -4.97
C ASP A 67 11.29 -14.88 -4.16
N ASP A 68 11.62 -14.34 -2.98
CA ASP A 68 12.53 -15.00 -2.02
C ASP A 68 11.77 -16.03 -1.14
N LYS A 69 10.97 -16.90 -1.78
CA LYS A 69 10.40 -18.10 -1.17
C LYS A 69 10.95 -19.36 -1.85
N ALA A 70 12.24 -19.38 -2.16
CA ALA A 70 12.94 -20.62 -2.50
C ALA A 70 14.44 -20.56 -2.16
N GLY A 71 14.80 -19.91 -1.05
CA GLY A 71 16.12 -20.06 -0.44
C GLY A 71 16.12 -21.26 0.51
N GLY A 72 16.02 -22.48 -0.03
CA GLY A 72 16.31 -23.69 0.73
C GLY A 72 17.79 -23.73 1.06
N MET A 73 18.17 -23.06 2.15
CA MET A 73 19.52 -23.07 2.69
C MET A 73 19.48 -23.68 4.10
N GLU A 74 19.13 -24.97 4.14
CA GLU A 74 19.68 -25.85 5.16
C GLU A 74 20.78 -26.66 4.48
N ASP A 75 21.90 -25.98 4.22
CA ASP A 75 23.17 -26.60 3.89
C ASP A 75 23.64 -27.32 5.17
N ARG A 76 23.06 -28.50 5.39
CA ARG A 76 23.45 -29.40 6.48
C ARG A 76 24.78 -29.99 6.05
N VAL A 77 25.84 -29.37 6.53
CA VAL A 77 27.17 -29.95 6.69
C VAL A 77 27.01 -31.43 7.06
N THR A 78 27.30 -32.30 6.11
CA THR A 78 27.47 -33.73 6.33
C THR A 78 28.96 -33.94 6.47
N ILE A 79 29.38 -34.40 7.66
CA ILE A 79 30.77 -34.74 7.98
C ILE A 79 31.15 -36.03 7.25
#